data_AF-A0A8S3BVS4-F1
#
_entry.id   AF-A0A8S3BVS4-F1
#
_cell.length_a   1.000
_cell.length_b   1.000
_cell.length_c   1.000
_cell.angle_alpha   90.00
_cell.angle_beta   90.00
_cell.angle_gamma   90.00
#
_symmetry.space_group_name_H-M   'P 1'
#
loop_
_entity.id
_entity.type
_entity.pdbx_description
1 polymer ?
#
loop_
_entity_poly.entity_id
_entity_poly.type
_entity_poly.pdbx_seq_one_letter_code
_entity_poly.pdbx_strand_id
1 'polypeptide(L)' 'CLTTEWTDFTPCSKSCGLGSQIRTRNFTSQRPNCTDALIDVRDCNIGCCSGY' A
#
# COMPACT_ATOMS: atom_id res chain seq x y z
N CYS A 1 8.67 6.02 -15.58
CA CYS A 1 8.69 7.45 -15.23
C CYS A 1 9.45 7.65 -13.94
N LEU A 2 9.73 8.89 -13.51
CA LEU A 2 10.36 9.09 -12.20
C LEU A 2 9.27 9.22 -11.15
N THR A 3 9.35 8.38 -10.13
CA THR A 3 8.46 8.40 -8.98
C THR A 3 9.23 8.80 -7.74
N THR A 4 8.53 9.34 -6.75
CA THR A 4 9.07 9.55 -5.41
C THR A 4 9.27 8.20 -4.74
N GLU A 5 10.02 8.20 -3.63
CA GLU A 5 9.96 7.10 -2.68
C GLU A 5 8.52 6.86 -2.24
N TRP A 6 8.23 5.60 -1.91
CA TRP A 6 6.94 5.23 -1.36
C TRP A 6 6.76 5.83 0.03
N THR A 7 5.54 6.25 0.35
CA THR A 7 5.18 6.52 1.74
C THR A 7 5.23 5.24 2.54
N ASP A 8 5.29 5.39 3.87
CA ASP A 8 5.00 4.28 4.75
C ASP A 8 3.61 3.72 4.49
N PHE A 9 3.45 2.42 4.78
CA PHE A 9 2.15 1.78 4.74
C PHE A 9 1.24 2.39 5.81
N THR A 10 -0.01 2.64 5.44
CA THR A 10 -1.05 2.97 6.41
C THR A 10 -1.17 1.84 7.43
N PRO A 11 -1.61 2.14 8.66
CA PRO A 11 -1.99 1.10 9.60
C PRO A 11 -2.92 0.07 8.95
N CYS A 12 -2.77 -1.19 9.34
CA CYS A 12 -3.61 -2.26 8.82
C CYS A 12 -5.08 -1.96 9.11
N SER A 13 -5.95 -2.16 8.13
CA SER A 13 -7.39 -1.89 8.26
C SER A 13 -8.07 -2.68 9.38
N LYS A 14 -7.48 -3.81 9.78
CA LYS A 14 -7.89 -4.60 10.93
C LYS A 14 -6.71 -4.84 11.85
N SER A 15 -6.97 -4.82 13.16
CA SER A 15 -5.98 -5.17 14.19
C SER A 15 -5.73 -6.68 14.30
N CYS A 16 -6.64 -7.51 13.78
CA CYS A 16 -6.52 -8.96 13.71
C CYS A 16 -7.36 -9.48 12.53
N GLY A 17 -7.12 -10.70 12.06
CA GLY A 17 -7.81 -11.17 10.87
C GLY A 17 -7.22 -10.57 9.59
N LEU A 18 -7.61 -11.12 8.44
CA LEU A 18 -7.22 -10.57 7.14
C LEU A 18 -7.64 -9.10 7.04
N GLY A 19 -6.63 -8.23 7.07
CA GLY A 19 -6.71 -6.80 6.83
C GLY A 19 -5.86 -6.41 5.63
N SER A 20 -5.91 -5.13 5.28
CA SER A 20 -5.13 -4.58 4.16
C SER A 20 -4.52 -3.26 4.57
N GLN A 21 -3.34 -2.98 4.04
CA GLN A 21 -2.61 -1.75 4.21
C GLN A 21 -2.26 -1.17 2.85
N ILE A 22 -2.21 0.15 2.78
CA ILE A 22 -2.05 0.90 1.53
C ILE A 22 -0.84 1.79 1.68
N ARG A 23 -0.05 1.93 0.62
CA ARG A 23 0.95 2.99 0.52
C ARG A 23 0.79 3.71 -0.81
N THR A 24 1.23 4.96 -0.85
CA THR A 24 1.15 5.77 -2.05
C THR A 24 2.52 6.37 -2.39
N ARG A 25 2.70 6.76 -3.64
CA ARG A 25 3.84 7.56 -4.11
C ARG A 25 3.35 8.49 -5.20
N ASN A 26 4.15 9.48 -5.55
CA ASN A 26 3.82 10.42 -6.62
C ASN A 26 4.83 10.34 -7.75
N PHE A 27 4.49 10.92 -8.90
CA PHE A 27 5.45 11.13 -9.96
C PHE A 27 6.28 12.37 -9.67
N THR A 28 7.59 12.22 -9.60
CA THR A 28 8.55 13.34 -9.60
C THR A 28 8.72 13.91 -11.00
N SER A 29 8.59 13.06 -12.03
CA SER A 29 8.60 13.50 -13.42
C SER A 29 7.64 12.65 -14.25
N GLN A 30 6.57 13.29 -14.74
CA GLN A 30 5.58 12.68 -15.62
C GLN A 30 6.02 12.86 -17.08
N ARG A 31 6.46 11.77 -17.70
CA ARG A 31 6.68 11.70 -19.16
C ARG A 31 5.38 11.21 -19.82
N PRO A 32 5.13 11.50 -21.11
CA PRO A 32 4.04 10.86 -21.82
C PRO A 32 4.22 9.33 -21.76
N ASN A 33 3.14 8.61 -21.40
CA ASN A 33 3.09 7.16 -21.16
C ASN A 33 3.73 6.64 -19.85
N CYS A 34 3.47 7.31 -18.72
CA CYS A 34 3.72 6.70 -17.42
C CYS A 34 2.63 5.69 -17.05
N THR A 35 3.02 4.43 -16.87
CA THR A 35 2.14 3.36 -16.35
C THR A 35 2.58 2.83 -14.99
N ASP A 36 3.54 3.50 -14.34
CA ASP A 36 3.98 3.12 -13.00
C ASP A 36 2.84 3.26 -11.98
N ALA A 37 2.66 2.25 -11.13
CA ALA A 37 1.66 2.29 -10.06
C ALA A 37 2.01 3.36 -9.02
N LEU A 38 1.04 4.19 -8.66
CA LEU A 38 1.15 5.20 -7.59
C LEU A 38 0.56 4.75 -6.26
N ILE A 39 -0.14 3.62 -6.27
CA ILE A 39 -0.81 3.04 -5.11
C ILE A 39 -0.42 1.58 -5.08
N ASP A 40 -0.06 1.10 -3.89
CA ASP A 40 0.26 -0.30 -3.64
C ASP A 40 -0.54 -0.77 -2.43
N VAL A 41 -1.16 -1.95 -2.56
CA VAL A 41 -2.05 -2.53 -1.57
C VAL A 41 -1.52 -3.90 -1.22
N ARG A 42 -1.40 -4.17 0.08
CA ARG A 42 -0.88 -5.43 0.59
C ARG A 42 -1.73 -5.93 1.74
N ASP A 43 -1.88 -7.25 1.81
CA ASP A 43 -2.51 -7.91 2.94
C ASP A 43 -1.64 -7.84 4.21
N CYS A 44 -2.29 -7.59 5.33
CA CYS A 44 -1.68 -7.51 6.65
C CYS A 44 -2.53 -8.27 7.66
N ASN A 45 -1.91 -8.64 8.78
CA ASN A 45 -2.55 -9.41 9.85
C ASN A 45 -3.20 -10.72 9.35
N ILE A 46 -2.53 -11.40 8.41
CA ILE A 46 -3.00 -12.65 7.79
C ILE A 46 -2.96 -13.77 8.84
N GLY A 47 -4.06 -13.93 9.56
CA GLY A 47 -4.26 -14.94 10.59
C GLY A 47 -5.59 -14.71 11.28
N CYS A 48 -6.21 -15.76 11.81
CA CYS A 48 -7.46 -15.62 12.55
C CYS A 48 -7.27 -14.69 13.76
N CYS A 49 -8.24 -13.80 14.00
CA CYS A 49 -8.37 -13.14 15.30
C CYS A 49 -8.50 -14.24 16.35
N SER A 50 -7.53 -14.34 17.26
CA SER A 50 -7.60 -15.26 18.39
C SER A 50 -8.56 -14.68 19.42
N GLY A 51 -9.85 -14.92 19.18
CA GLY A 51 -10.95 -14.64 20.09
C GLY A 51 -11.91 -15.82 20.00
N TYR A 52 -11.51 -16.93 20.63
CA TYR A 52 -12.36 -18.07 20.96
C TYR A 52 -13.34 -17.67 22.07
#